data_AF-A0A8X6GA93-F1
#
_entry.id   AF-A0A8X6GA93-F1
#
_cell.length_a   1.000
_cell.length_b   1.000
_cell.length_c   1.000
_cell.angle_alpha   90.00
_cell.angle_beta   90.00
_cell.angle_gamma   90.00
#
_symmetry.space_group_name_H-M   'P 1'
#
loop_
_entity.id
_entity.type
_entity.pdbx_description
1 polymer ?
#
loop_
_entity_poly.entity_id
_entity_poly.type
_entity_poly.pdbx_seq_one_letter_code
_entity_poly.pdbx_strand_id
1 'polypeptide(L)'
;MVFIQPKTVQFPAKYSHNTAKRRMLRIILRWACTVNKMQGTTVDHGIVYLSSKLFAAGQVYVALSRVKSLEGLLIEELDCSKLTGKRPSSNDALNEMNRLRNLSSDN
;
A
#
# COMPACT_ATOMS: atom_id res chain seq x y z
N MET A 1 -25.09 12.82 18.86
CA MET A 1 -25.08 11.64 17.95
C MET A 1 -25.06 12.15 16.52
N VAL A 2 -24.05 11.82 15.71
CA VAL A 2 -23.94 12.30 14.32
C VAL A 2 -24.54 11.26 13.38
N PHE A 3 -25.59 11.62 12.65
CA PHE A 3 -26.23 10.74 11.68
C PHE A 3 -25.51 10.80 10.33
N ILE A 4 -24.99 9.68 9.84
CA ILE A 4 -24.32 9.60 8.53
C ILE A 4 -25.38 9.36 7.46
N GLN A 5 -25.58 10.36 6.59
CA GLN A 5 -26.56 10.28 5.51
C GLN A 5 -25.96 9.63 4.25
N PRO A 6 -26.73 8.79 3.52
CA PRO A 6 -26.28 8.21 2.26
C PRO A 6 -26.18 9.27 1.16
N LYS A 7 -25.06 9.28 0.43
CA LYS A 7 -24.82 10.18 -0.69
C LYS A 7 -24.96 9.45 -2.02
N THR A 8 -25.61 10.09 -2.99
CA THR A 8 -25.71 9.60 -4.38
C THR A 8 -24.60 10.22 -5.23
N VAL A 9 -23.85 9.38 -5.93
CA VAL A 9 -22.82 9.78 -6.91
C VAL A 9 -23.26 9.29 -8.29
N GLN A 10 -23.11 10.14 -9.31
CA GLN A 10 -23.48 9.83 -10.69
C GLN A 10 -22.21 9.72 -11.53
N PHE A 11 -22.17 8.73 -12.43
CA PHE A 11 -21.05 8.46 -13.31
C PHE A 11 -21.53 8.44 -14.76
N PRO A 12 -20.87 9.17 -15.67
CA PRO A 12 -21.21 9.09 -17.09
C PRO A 12 -20.94 7.67 -17.59
N ALA A 13 -21.92 7.07 -18.27
CA ALA A 13 -21.72 5.78 -18.91
C ALA A 13 -20.86 5.95 -20.18
N LYS A 14 -20.01 4.97 -20.46
CA LYS A 14 -19.04 5.01 -21.57
C LYS A 14 -19.67 4.74 -22.95
N TYR A 15 -20.87 4.15 -22.96
CA TYR A 15 -21.66 3.81 -24.16
C TYR A 15 -23.10 4.28 -23.93
N SER A 16 -23.88 4.55 -25.01
CA SER A 16 -25.12 5.34 -25.13
C SER A 16 -26.30 5.11 -24.16
N HIS A 17 -26.10 4.36 -23.09
CA HIS A 17 -26.98 4.24 -21.95
C HIS A 17 -26.81 5.46 -21.03
N ASN A 18 -27.89 5.89 -20.38
CA ASN A 18 -27.90 7.03 -19.45
C ASN A 18 -26.89 6.87 -18.27
N THR A 19 -26.69 7.95 -17.53
CA THR A 19 -25.80 8.05 -16.37
C THR A 19 -26.04 6.95 -15.32
N ALA A 20 -24.98 6.28 -14.87
CA ALA A 20 -25.04 5.32 -13.77
C ALA A 20 -25.07 6.05 -12.42
N LYS A 21 -25.98 5.67 -11.50
CA LYS A 21 -26.09 6.30 -10.17
C LYS A 21 -25.79 5.27 -9.07
N ARG A 22 -24.95 5.63 -8.10
CA ARG A 22 -24.65 4.83 -6.90
C ARG A 22 -24.99 5.64 -5.64
N ARG A 23 -25.88 5.12 -4.81
CA ARG A 23 -26.19 5.66 -3.47
C ARG A 23 -25.50 4.81 -2.41
N MET A 24 -24.67 5.43 -1.57
CA MET A 24 -23.92 4.72 -0.53
C MET A 24 -23.69 5.58 0.71
N LEU A 25 -23.52 4.95 1.87
CA LEU A 25 -22.93 5.61 3.04
C LEU A 25 -21.44 5.85 2.76
N ARG A 26 -20.91 7.02 3.12
CA ARG A 26 -19.51 7.36 2.91
C ARG A 26 -18.62 6.80 4.02
N ILE A 27 -18.71 5.49 4.23
CA ILE A 27 -17.91 4.75 5.20
C ILE A 27 -17.24 3.57 4.51
N ILE A 28 -16.02 3.28 4.93
CA ILE A 28 -15.26 2.11 4.51
C ILE A 28 -14.67 1.46 5.75
N LEU A 29 -14.71 0.14 5.81
CA LEU A 29 -14.02 -0.62 6.86
C LEU A 29 -12.51 -0.46 6.67
N ARG A 30 -11.78 -0.26 7.77
CA ARG A 30 -10.34 0.04 7.75
C ARG A 30 -9.50 -0.91 8.60
N TRP A 31 -10.08 -2.00 9.11
CA TRP A 31 -9.33 -3.05 9.83
C TRP A 31 -8.33 -3.77 8.92
N ALA A 32 -8.75 -4.09 7.70
CA ALA A 32 -7.88 -4.61 6.65
C ALA A 32 -7.85 -3.62 5.48
N CYS A 33 -6.66 -3.31 4.99
CA CYS A 33 -6.45 -2.36 3.90
C CYS A 33 -5.35 -2.85 2.96
N THR A 34 -5.42 -2.43 1.70
CA THR A 34 -4.33 -2.68 0.75
C THR A 34 -3.12 -1.82 1.08
N VAL A 35 -1.92 -2.33 0.80
CA VAL A 35 -0.64 -1.62 1.05
C VAL A 35 -0.66 -0.20 0.47
N ASN A 36 -1.17 -0.02 -0.75
CA ASN A 36 -1.27 1.29 -1.40
C ASN A 36 -2.16 2.29 -0.63
N LYS A 37 -3.18 1.82 0.11
CA LYS A 37 -4.05 2.67 0.93
C LYS A 37 -3.46 2.98 2.32
N MET A 38 -2.41 2.24 2.70
CA MET A 38 -1.69 2.40 3.96
C MET A 38 -0.38 3.19 3.81
N GLN A 39 0.01 3.57 2.59
CA GLN A 39 1.19 4.39 2.36
C GLN A 39 1.12 5.71 3.15
N GLY A 40 2.17 6.03 3.90
CA GLY A 40 2.24 7.23 4.74
C GLY A 40 1.51 7.11 6.09
N THR A 41 0.90 5.96 6.39
CA THR A 41 0.35 5.68 7.73
C THR A 41 1.35 4.92 8.59
N THR A 42 1.20 5.01 9.90
CA THR A 42 1.99 4.26 10.87
C THR A 42 1.03 3.62 11.87
N VAL A 43 1.24 2.34 12.15
CA VAL A 43 0.44 1.56 13.09
C VAL A 43 1.34 0.92 14.14
N ASP A 44 0.83 0.77 15.35
CA ASP A 44 1.58 0.12 16.45
C ASP A 44 1.58 -1.40 16.29
N HIS A 45 0.45 -1.97 15.87
CA HIS A 45 0.28 -3.40 15.62
C HIS A 45 -0.34 -3.64 14.25
N GLY A 46 0.11 -4.69 13.55
CA GLY A 46 -0.42 -5.04 12.25
C GLY A 46 -0.05 -6.44 11.80
N ILE A 47 -1.00 -7.07 11.08
CA ILE A 47 -0.77 -8.32 10.36
C ILE A 47 -0.50 -7.98 8.90
N VAL A 48 0.62 -8.45 8.37
CA VAL A 48 1.04 -8.24 6.99
C VAL A 48 1.01 -9.57 6.26
N TYR A 49 0.16 -9.65 5.24
CA TYR A 49 0.01 -10.84 4.41
C TYR A 49 0.95 -10.76 3.21
N LEU A 50 1.97 -11.63 3.17
CA LEU A 50 3.06 -11.63 2.18
C LEU A 50 2.98 -12.79 1.17
N SER A 51 1.75 -13.14 0.77
CA SER A 51 1.48 -14.21 -0.20
C SER A 51 1.95 -13.86 -1.63
N SER A 52 1.93 -14.86 -2.52
CA SER A 52 2.35 -14.77 -3.93
C SER A 52 1.59 -13.71 -4.76
N LYS A 53 0.47 -13.20 -4.24
CA LYS A 53 -0.35 -12.11 -4.82
C LYS A 53 0.32 -10.74 -4.80
N LEU A 54 1.48 -10.59 -4.17
CA LEU A 54 2.28 -9.36 -4.23
C LEU A 54 2.76 -9.11 -5.67
N PHE A 55 2.22 -8.05 -6.27
CA PHE A 55 2.29 -7.81 -7.71
C PHE A 55 3.21 -6.64 -8.11
N ALA A 56 3.51 -5.72 -7.19
CA ALA A 56 4.37 -4.58 -7.48
C ALA A 56 5.63 -4.56 -6.62
N ALA A 57 6.74 -4.18 -7.25
CA ALA A 57 8.03 -4.09 -6.60
C ALA A 57 8.01 -3.00 -5.50
N GLY A 58 8.66 -3.28 -4.36
CA GLY A 58 8.65 -2.39 -3.20
C GLY A 58 7.41 -2.46 -2.29
N GLN A 59 6.33 -3.17 -2.68
CA GLN A 59 5.12 -3.30 -1.84
C GLN A 59 5.40 -3.92 -0.48
N VAL A 60 6.29 -4.93 -0.43
CA VAL A 60 6.66 -5.60 0.82
C VAL A 60 7.33 -4.63 1.78
N TYR A 61 8.28 -3.84 1.28
CA TYR A 61 8.92 -2.79 2.07
C TYR A 61 7.92 -1.75 2.58
N VAL A 62 7.01 -1.29 1.70
CA VAL A 62 5.98 -0.32 2.11
C VAL A 62 5.12 -0.90 3.22
N ALA A 63 4.68 -2.16 3.12
CA ALA A 63 3.85 -2.82 4.11
C ALA A 63 4.56 -2.96 5.47
N LEU A 64 5.79 -3.49 5.46
CA LEU A 64 6.59 -3.71 6.67
C LEU A 64 6.95 -2.39 7.36
N SER A 65 7.30 -1.36 6.59
CA SER A 65 7.63 -0.03 7.14
C SER A 65 6.45 0.73 7.75
N ARG A 66 5.22 0.20 7.70
CA ARG A 66 4.07 0.82 8.38
C ARG A 66 4.02 0.46 9.87
N VAL A 67 4.60 -0.67 10.28
CA VAL A 67 4.59 -1.14 11.67
C VAL A 67 5.84 -0.62 12.38
N LYS A 68 5.68 -0.07 13.59
CA LYS A 68 6.78 0.60 14.31
C LYS A 68 7.83 -0.37 14.88
N SER A 69 7.40 -1.54 15.34
CA SER A 69 8.28 -2.51 16.00
C SER A 69 8.06 -3.91 15.44
N LEU A 70 9.09 -4.76 15.56
CA LEU A 70 9.00 -6.17 15.19
C LEU A 70 8.03 -6.93 16.10
N GLU A 71 7.91 -6.55 17.38
CA GLU A 71 6.94 -7.13 18.31
C GLU A 71 5.49 -6.86 17.91
N GLY A 72 5.22 -5.71 17.28
CA GLY A 72 3.90 -5.36 16.77
C GLY A 72 3.56 -5.96 15.40
N LEU A 73 4.50 -6.66 14.78
CA LEU A 73 4.38 -7.16 13.41
C LEU A 73 4.14 -8.67 13.40
N LEU A 74 3.03 -9.09 12.79
CA LEU A 74 2.80 -10.48 12.42
C LEU A 74 2.85 -10.61 10.90
N ILE A 75 3.54 -11.63 10.40
CA ILE A 75 3.61 -11.92 8.97
C ILE A 75 2.88 -13.23 8.69
N GLU A 76 1.93 -13.20 7.75
CA GLU A 76 1.21 -14.37 7.26
C GLU A 76 1.59 -14.71 5.82
N GLU A 77 1.58 -16.01 5.50
CA GLU A 77 1.91 -16.56 4.17
C GLU A 77 3.20 -16.00 3.55
N LEU A 78 4.32 -16.17 4.26
CA LEU A 78 5.60 -15.65 3.82
C LEU A 78 6.15 -16.39 2.59
N ASP A 79 6.10 -15.75 1.42
CA ASP A 79 6.91 -16.13 0.27
C ASP A 79 8.28 -15.44 0.32
N CYS A 80 9.27 -16.12 0.91
CA CYS A 80 10.63 -15.60 1.08
C CYS A 80 11.28 -15.16 -0.24
N SER A 81 10.86 -15.73 -1.39
CA SER A 81 11.43 -15.37 -2.70
C SER A 81 11.19 -13.90 -3.07
N LYS A 82 10.13 -13.28 -2.52
CA LYS A 82 9.76 -11.88 -2.72
C LYS A 82 10.56 -10.90 -1.86
N LEU A 83 11.15 -11.39 -0.75
CA LEU A 83 11.99 -10.62 0.15
C LEU A 83 13.47 -10.73 -0.21
N THR A 84 13.93 -11.95 -0.49
CA THR A 84 15.35 -12.26 -0.74
C THR A 84 15.71 -12.21 -2.23
N GLY A 85 14.82 -11.63 -3.06
CA GLY A 85 15.07 -11.48 -4.48
C GLY A 85 16.36 -10.69 -4.72
N LYS A 86 17.36 -11.33 -5.33
CA LYS A 86 18.66 -10.72 -5.66
C LYS A 86 18.56 -9.54 -6.64
N ARG A 87 17.37 -9.27 -7.18
CA ARG A 87 17.14 -8.21 -8.16
C ARG A 87 16.51 -6.99 -7.49
N PRO A 88 17.10 -5.80 -7.62
CA PRO A 88 16.52 -4.58 -7.08
C PRO A 88 15.18 -4.28 -7.76
N SER A 89 14.31 -3.58 -7.03
CA SER A 89 12.99 -3.14 -7.52
C SER A 89 13.08 -2.24 -8.75
N SER A 90 14.16 -1.45 -8.87
CA SER A 90 14.48 -0.60 -10.02
C SER A 90 15.98 -0.31 -10.01
N ASN A 91 16.65 -0.51 -11.15
CA ASN A 91 18.07 -0.19 -11.30
C ASN A 91 18.31 1.33 -11.26
N ASP A 92 17.41 2.13 -11.81
CA ASP A 92 17.53 3.59 -11.80
C ASP A 92 17.47 4.15 -10.38
N ALA A 93 16.55 3.64 -9.57
CA ALA A 93 16.43 4.03 -8.17
C ALA A 93 17.67 3.60 -7.35
N LEU A 94 18.26 2.45 -7.66
CA LEU A 94 19.48 1.98 -7.03
C LEU A 94 20.69 2.86 -7.41
N ASN A 95 20.81 3.19 -8.70
CA ASN A 95 21.87 4.08 -9.21
C ASN A 95 21.79 5.46 -8.55
N GLU A 96 20.58 6.02 -8.44
CA GLU A 96 20.37 7.30 -7.78
C GLU A 96 20.69 7.24 -6.28
N MET A 97 20.29 6.18 -5.59
CA MET A 97 20.64 5.98 -4.18
C MET A 97 22.15 5.89 -3.96
N ASN A 98 22.87 5.20 -4.83
CA ASN A 98 24.33 5.11 -4.78
C ASN A 98 24.99 6.47 -5.07
N ARG A 99 24.47 7.22 -6.04
CA ARG A 99 24.92 8.60 -6.32
C ARG A 99 24.82 9.49 -5.08
N LEU A 100 23.68 9.45 -4.38
CA LEU A 100 23.45 10.24 -3.17
C LEU A 100 24.35 9.83 -1.99
N ARG A 101 24.63 8.53 -1.83
CA ARG A 101 25.54 8.03 -0.77
C ARG A 101 26.99 8.47 -0.98
N ASN A 102 27.45 8.50 -2.23
CA ASN A 102 28.81 8.93 -2.53
C ASN A 102 28.97 10.44 -2.27
N LEU A 103 27.97 11.26 -2.64
CA LEU A 103 27.94 12.70 -2.32
C LEU A 103 27.98 13.01 -0.82
N SER A 104 27.39 12.16 0.04
CA SER A 104 27.50 12.30 1.49
C SER A 104 28.83 11.84 2.09
N SER A 105 29.63 11.10 1.31
CA SER A 105 30.94 10.59 1.74
C SER A 105 32.09 11.52 1.33
N ASP A 106 31.86 12.37 0.33
CA ASP A 106 32.82 13.36 -0.18
C ASP A 106 32.76 14.72 0.57
N ASN A 107 31.87 14.86 1.56
CA ASN A 107 31.79 16.01 2.49
C ASN A 107 32.21 15.59 3.90
#